data_AF-A0A146FVQ2-F1
#
_entry.id   AF-A0A146FVQ2-F1
#
_cell.length_a   1.000
_cell.length_b   1.000
_cell.length_c   1.000
_cell.angle_alpha   90.00
_cell.angle_beta   90.00
_cell.angle_gamma   90.00
#
_symmetry.space_group_name_H-M   'P 1'
#
loop_
_entity.id
_entity.type
_entity.pdbx_description
1 polymer ?
#
loop_
_entity_poly.entity_id
_entity_poly.type
_entity_poly.pdbx_seq_one_letter_code
_entity_poly.pdbx_strand_id
1 'polypeptide(L)'
;MVTFSGNKAHNAAEGNLLTPLAVVGMSLKFPEDATSPEAFWKMLVEGRCVSTEFPSNRMNIDAHHDAERGRLHNVTCRGAHFVKEDLSLFDAPFFGITDADAKAMDPQQRLALETVYRALENAGLPIEQVAGSKTSVFAGSFCSDYHMLQIKDPLNAPKNATAGTGRNMIANRISWFYDFLGPSATVDTACSSSLMAVDLACQSIWGGDAAMGVAIGCNIILAPEMTIGLDNLGLLSRDSHSYSFDRRANGYARGEGVGAVVIKRLDDAIADGDTVRAVIRSSSSNQDGKTPGILQPSKDAQVRLIRDTYQKAGLDMGVTRYFEAHGTGTPIGDPIEARAIGTAFRPYRLEETPLYVGSVKSNIGHLEGASGIAGFIKAVLVLEKGVIPPNSSNLQNTNPQIDEDYLRLNIVKTAIVWPTTGLRRASVSSFGFGGANSHIVLDDAYNSLRLSGSESVGHQTVIVPALGQINGIRQLNGHHSTNCEDKFNDPKIACKTIPKLLVWSATDQAGIKRLAESWSTYLASLSVEEPEEYLRDLAHTLCGRRSHWAWRAFVVAKPGVLLQDLTNQFSPATQSVDSPHLAFVFTGQGAQWHAMGRELIGHYEVFTRSLTELSAYLKELGCSWDILGE
;
A
#
# COMPACT_ATOMS: atom_id res chain seq x y z
N MET A 1 -37.21 3.31 26.74
CA MET A 1 -38.19 3.04 25.68
C MET A 1 -38.52 4.37 24.99
N VAL A 2 -37.69 4.82 24.05
CA VAL A 2 -38.02 5.79 23.00
C VAL A 2 -37.10 5.46 21.82
N THR A 3 -37.70 4.99 20.75
CA THR A 3 -37.10 4.64 19.46
C THR A 3 -36.93 5.87 18.58
N PHE A 4 -35.76 6.04 17.96
CA PHE A 4 -35.61 6.85 16.75
C PHE A 4 -35.02 5.98 15.63
N SER A 5 -35.90 5.35 14.87
CA SER A 5 -35.62 4.73 13.59
C SER A 5 -35.73 5.78 12.48
N GLY A 6 -34.59 6.32 12.05
CA GLY A 6 -34.49 7.17 10.87
C GLY A 6 -34.03 6.35 9.67
N ASN A 7 -34.96 5.63 9.04
CA ASN A 7 -34.73 4.93 7.77
C ASN A 7 -34.52 5.98 6.67
N LYS A 8 -33.28 6.21 6.23
CA LYS A 8 -33.03 6.89 4.94
C LYS A 8 -33.25 5.87 3.84
N ALA A 9 -34.46 5.89 3.28
CA ALA A 9 -34.74 5.24 2.01
C ALA A 9 -33.85 5.87 0.94
N HIS A 10 -32.92 5.09 0.40
CA HIS A 10 -32.15 5.44 -0.79
C HIS A 10 -33.13 5.64 -1.95
N ASN A 11 -33.08 6.82 -2.57
CA ASN A 11 -33.74 7.09 -3.84
C ASN A 11 -33.17 6.15 -4.92
N ALA A 12 -33.90 5.07 -5.18
CA ALA A 12 -33.67 4.17 -6.30
C ALA A 12 -34.16 4.83 -7.60
N ALA A 13 -33.43 5.82 -8.13
CA ALA A 13 -33.72 6.42 -9.43
C ALA A 13 -32.55 7.19 -10.10
N GLU A 14 -31.30 6.94 -9.71
CA GLU A 14 -30.10 7.27 -10.51
C GLU A 14 -29.27 5.99 -10.63
N GLY A 15 -28.84 5.66 -11.86
CA GLY A 15 -28.28 4.34 -12.19
C GLY A 15 -27.22 3.86 -11.20
N ASN A 16 -27.33 2.58 -10.82
CA ASN A 16 -26.58 1.88 -9.77
C ASN A 16 -25.06 1.84 -10.03
N LEU A 17 -24.39 3.00 -9.99
CA LEU A 17 -22.95 3.14 -10.14
C LEU A 17 -22.27 2.73 -8.83
N LEU A 18 -21.29 1.85 -8.91
CA LEU A 18 -20.50 1.41 -7.75
C LEU A 18 -19.89 2.62 -7.03
N THR A 19 -20.09 2.70 -5.72
CA THR A 19 -19.40 3.68 -4.87
C THR A 19 -17.89 3.48 -4.98
N PRO A 20 -17.09 4.49 -5.32
CA PRO A 20 -15.64 4.35 -5.40
C PRO A 20 -15.02 3.96 -4.05
N LEU A 21 -13.92 3.20 -4.08
CA LEU A 21 -13.17 2.82 -2.89
C LEU A 21 -11.80 3.50 -2.89
N ALA A 22 -11.34 3.94 -1.72
CA ALA A 22 -10.03 4.55 -1.54
C ALA A 22 -9.01 3.50 -1.10
N VAL A 23 -7.83 3.52 -1.73
CA VAL A 23 -6.62 2.90 -1.16
C VAL A 23 -6.01 3.91 -0.20
N VAL A 24 -6.01 3.59 1.11
CA VAL A 24 -5.51 4.50 2.15
C VAL A 24 -4.15 4.09 2.72
N GLY A 25 -3.81 2.81 2.65
CA GLY A 25 -2.56 2.25 3.21
C GLY A 25 -1.92 1.23 2.28
N MET A 26 -0.59 1.15 2.25
CA MET A 26 0.13 0.07 1.60
C MET A 26 1.46 -0.20 2.31
N SER A 27 1.93 -1.44 2.20
CA SER A 27 3.29 -1.80 2.55
C SER A 27 3.73 -2.99 1.70
N LEU A 28 5.03 -3.14 1.54
CA LEU A 28 5.63 -4.20 0.73
C LEU A 28 6.98 -4.61 1.29
N LYS A 29 7.34 -5.87 1.06
CA LYS A 29 8.68 -6.44 1.14
C LYS A 29 8.86 -7.32 -0.07
N PHE A 30 9.51 -6.79 -1.10
CA PHE A 30 9.79 -7.43 -2.37
C PHE A 30 11.29 -7.73 -2.48
N PRO A 31 11.75 -8.37 -3.58
CA PRO A 31 13.13 -8.81 -3.71
C PRO A 31 14.17 -7.71 -3.56
N GLU A 32 15.35 -8.09 -3.08
CA GLU A 32 16.50 -7.22 -2.84
C GLU A 32 16.18 -5.98 -1.98
N ASP A 33 16.28 -4.78 -2.55
CA ASP A 33 16.13 -3.50 -1.86
C ASP A 33 14.72 -2.90 -1.96
N ALA A 34 13.77 -3.60 -2.60
CA ALA A 34 12.37 -3.16 -2.66
C ALA A 34 11.64 -3.48 -1.35
N THR A 35 12.00 -2.81 -0.25
CA THR A 35 11.42 -3.01 1.10
C THR A 35 10.49 -1.88 1.55
N SER A 36 10.31 -0.85 0.71
CA SER A 36 9.33 0.21 0.90
C SER A 36 8.78 0.68 -0.45
N PRO A 37 7.61 1.37 -0.48
CA PRO A 37 7.07 1.97 -1.71
C PRO A 37 8.08 2.88 -2.43
N GLU A 38 8.89 3.64 -1.69
CA GLU A 38 9.91 4.56 -2.23
C GLU A 38 11.08 3.81 -2.85
N ALA A 39 11.62 2.80 -2.16
CA ALA A 39 12.73 2.00 -2.66
C ALA A 39 12.32 1.16 -3.88
N PHE A 40 11.10 0.61 -3.84
CA PHE A 40 10.50 -0.09 -4.96
C PHE A 40 10.29 0.84 -6.17
N TRP A 41 9.77 2.06 -5.95
CA TRP A 41 9.62 3.06 -7.01
C TRP A 41 10.96 3.39 -7.67
N LYS A 42 12.01 3.61 -6.87
CA LYS A 42 13.37 3.87 -7.39
C LYS A 42 13.85 2.72 -8.30
N MET A 43 13.69 1.47 -7.85
CA MET A 43 14.02 0.28 -8.65
C MET A 43 13.27 0.23 -9.98
N LEU A 44 11.97 0.53 -9.98
CA LEU A 44 11.12 0.51 -11.17
C LEU A 44 11.56 1.56 -12.20
N VAL A 45 11.80 2.80 -11.76
CA VAL A 45 12.21 3.90 -12.66
C VAL A 45 13.60 3.66 -13.25
N GLU A 46 14.51 3.07 -12.48
CA GLU A 46 15.83 2.64 -12.95
C GLU A 46 15.77 1.45 -13.94
N GLY A 47 14.60 0.81 -14.08
CA GLY A 47 14.43 -0.37 -14.94
C GLY A 47 15.25 -1.57 -14.46
N ARG A 48 15.58 -1.65 -13.16
CA ARG A 48 16.41 -2.75 -12.63
C ARG A 48 15.68 -4.08 -12.65
N CYS A 49 16.44 -5.14 -12.91
CA CYS A 49 16.02 -6.53 -12.70
C CYS A 49 16.87 -7.16 -11.60
N VAL A 50 16.22 -7.70 -10.57
CA VAL A 50 16.88 -8.12 -9.32
C VAL A 50 16.82 -9.63 -9.09
N SER A 51 17.35 -10.42 -10.03
CA SER A 51 17.49 -11.88 -9.85
C SER A 51 18.82 -12.21 -9.17
N THR A 52 18.81 -13.21 -8.28
CA THR A 52 20.00 -13.78 -7.65
C THR A 52 19.95 -15.31 -7.69
N GLU A 53 21.08 -16.00 -7.46
CA GLU A 53 21.06 -17.45 -7.28
C GLU A 53 20.32 -17.83 -5.99
N PHE A 54 19.87 -19.09 -5.88
CA PHE A 54 19.24 -19.58 -4.64
C PHE A 54 20.16 -19.36 -3.43
N PRO A 55 19.65 -18.75 -2.34
CA PRO A 55 20.46 -18.55 -1.13
C PRO A 55 20.96 -19.89 -0.57
N SER A 56 22.27 -19.99 -0.33
CA SER A 56 22.91 -21.23 0.14
C SER A 56 22.44 -21.67 1.52
N ASN A 57 21.94 -20.74 2.35
CA ASN A 57 21.31 -21.02 3.64
C ASN A 57 19.87 -21.55 3.51
N ARG A 58 19.29 -21.60 2.31
CA ARG A 58 17.94 -22.14 2.04
C ARG A 58 18.00 -23.43 1.24
N MET A 59 18.78 -23.45 0.16
CA MET A 59 18.85 -24.60 -0.75
C MET A 59 20.24 -24.74 -1.35
N ASN A 60 20.75 -25.98 -1.38
CA ASN A 60 21.90 -26.33 -2.20
C ASN A 60 21.44 -26.55 -3.65
N ILE A 61 21.45 -25.48 -4.47
CA ILE A 61 21.00 -25.56 -5.86
C ILE A 61 21.82 -26.53 -6.71
N ASP A 62 23.11 -26.71 -6.42
CA ASP A 62 23.96 -27.63 -7.18
C ASP A 62 23.55 -29.10 -7.03
N ALA A 63 22.85 -29.44 -5.95
CA ALA A 63 22.30 -30.78 -5.75
C ALA A 63 21.03 -31.07 -6.58
N HIS A 64 20.38 -30.01 -7.09
CA HIS A 64 19.10 -30.10 -7.79
C HIS A 64 19.16 -29.60 -9.23
N HIS A 65 20.21 -28.86 -9.61
CA HIS A 65 20.29 -28.22 -10.91
C HIS A 65 20.74 -29.20 -12.01
N ASP A 66 20.03 -29.17 -13.14
CA ASP A 66 20.42 -29.84 -14.37
C ASP A 66 20.00 -29.00 -15.58
N ALA A 67 20.94 -28.74 -16.48
CA ALA A 67 20.70 -27.89 -17.64
C ALA A 67 19.76 -28.55 -18.68
N GLU A 68 19.68 -29.90 -18.69
CA GLU A 68 18.83 -30.63 -19.63
C GLU A 68 17.42 -30.86 -19.08
N ARG A 69 16.40 -30.46 -19.86
CA ARG A 69 15.00 -30.84 -19.57
C ARG A 69 14.81 -32.31 -19.92
N GLY A 70 14.58 -33.15 -18.92
CA GLY A 70 14.28 -34.57 -19.14
C GLY A 70 14.60 -35.47 -17.96
N ARG A 71 15.48 -35.04 -17.06
CA ARG A 71 15.73 -35.75 -15.81
C ARG A 71 14.67 -35.36 -14.77
N LEU A 72 13.88 -36.34 -14.34
CA LEU A 72 12.93 -36.17 -13.23
C LEU A 72 13.68 -35.69 -11.98
N HIS A 73 13.03 -34.77 -11.24
CA HIS A 73 13.49 -34.21 -9.96
C HIS A 73 14.63 -33.19 -9.99
N ASN A 74 14.91 -32.58 -11.15
CA ASN A 74 15.86 -31.48 -11.28
C ASN A 74 15.18 -30.14 -11.58
N VAL A 75 15.94 -29.07 -11.43
CA VAL A 75 15.56 -27.68 -11.73
C VAL A 75 16.48 -27.13 -12.82
N THR A 76 15.91 -26.57 -13.88
CA THR A 76 16.70 -26.02 -14.99
C THR A 76 17.19 -24.59 -14.78
N CYS A 77 16.65 -23.87 -13.79
CA CYS A 77 17.10 -22.53 -13.40
C CYS A 77 18.00 -22.57 -12.16
N ARG A 78 18.95 -21.63 -12.07
CA ARG A 78 19.87 -21.52 -10.92
C ARG A 78 19.49 -20.43 -9.91
N GLY A 79 18.53 -19.58 -10.27
CA GLY A 79 18.16 -18.43 -9.48
C GLY A 79 16.66 -18.16 -9.49
N ALA A 80 16.31 -17.14 -8.71
CA ALA A 80 14.99 -16.57 -8.60
C ALA A 80 15.14 -15.13 -8.07
N HIS A 81 14.04 -14.49 -7.68
CA HIS A 81 14.07 -13.18 -7.05
C HIS A 81 13.75 -13.29 -5.56
N PHE A 82 14.72 -13.05 -4.68
CA PHE A 82 14.59 -13.33 -3.25
C PHE A 82 14.48 -12.06 -2.40
N VAL A 83 13.70 -12.15 -1.33
CA VAL A 83 13.74 -11.14 -0.26
C VAL A 83 15.10 -11.25 0.44
N LYS A 84 15.79 -10.12 0.56
CA LYS A 84 17.16 -10.04 1.10
C LYS A 84 17.24 -10.25 2.61
N GLU A 85 16.17 -9.92 3.33
CA GLU A 85 16.10 -10.05 4.78
C GLU A 85 16.19 -11.51 5.24
N ASP A 86 16.74 -11.72 6.44
CA ASP A 86 16.72 -13.02 7.08
C ASP A 86 15.29 -13.36 7.53
N LEU A 87 14.71 -14.40 6.91
CA LEU A 87 13.37 -14.89 7.19
C LEU A 87 13.21 -15.53 8.58
N SER A 88 14.32 -15.71 9.33
CA SER A 88 14.27 -16.13 10.73
C SER A 88 13.85 -14.99 11.67
N LEU A 89 14.06 -13.73 11.27
CA LEU A 89 13.78 -12.56 12.10
C LEU A 89 12.27 -12.28 12.19
N PHE A 90 11.80 -12.01 13.41
CA PHE A 90 10.42 -11.62 13.70
C PHE A 90 10.32 -11.05 15.12
N ASP A 91 9.61 -9.93 15.28
CA ASP A 91 9.36 -9.34 16.60
C ASP A 91 8.18 -10.04 17.31
N ALA A 92 8.42 -11.26 17.78
CA ALA A 92 7.37 -12.08 18.40
C ALA A 92 6.71 -11.40 19.63
N PRO A 93 7.46 -10.75 20.55
CA PRO A 93 6.85 -10.04 21.68
C PRO A 93 5.92 -8.90 21.27
N PHE A 94 6.26 -8.14 20.22
CA PHE A 94 5.38 -7.10 19.69
C PHE A 94 4.02 -7.66 19.27
N PHE A 95 4.01 -8.83 18.62
CA PHE A 95 2.78 -9.48 18.17
C PHE A 95 2.11 -10.38 19.22
N GLY A 96 2.59 -10.38 20.48
CA GLY A 96 2.05 -11.23 21.53
C GLY A 96 2.26 -12.73 21.28
N ILE A 97 3.30 -13.10 20.54
CA ILE A 97 3.59 -14.47 20.11
C ILE A 97 4.74 -15.05 20.95
N THR A 98 4.57 -16.28 21.41
CA THR A 98 5.61 -16.99 22.19
C THR A 98 6.78 -17.44 21.29
N ASP A 99 7.96 -17.64 21.87
CA ASP A 99 9.12 -18.19 21.14
C ASP A 99 8.81 -19.53 20.45
N ALA A 100 8.08 -20.41 21.14
CA ALA A 100 7.70 -21.72 20.59
C ALA A 100 6.73 -21.59 19.39
N ASP A 101 5.79 -20.63 19.46
CA ASP A 101 4.88 -20.35 18.36
C ASP A 101 5.60 -19.72 17.18
N ALA A 102 6.47 -18.73 17.42
CA ALA A 102 7.23 -18.05 16.39
C ALA A 102 8.09 -19.03 15.58
N LYS A 103 8.73 -20.00 16.24
CA LYS A 103 9.50 -21.09 15.60
C LYS A 103 8.64 -22.03 14.76
N ALA A 104 7.37 -22.21 15.12
CA ALA A 104 6.44 -23.04 14.35
C ALA A 104 5.82 -22.28 13.16
N MET A 105 5.88 -20.95 13.16
CA MET A 105 5.21 -20.10 12.17
C MET A 105 5.96 -20.04 10.83
N ASP A 106 5.21 -20.27 9.76
CA ASP A 106 5.60 -19.96 8.38
C ASP A 106 6.06 -18.50 8.29
N PRO A 107 7.26 -18.20 7.72
CA PRO A 107 7.69 -16.84 7.44
C PRO A 107 6.63 -15.98 6.73
N GLN A 108 5.78 -16.57 5.89
CA GLN A 108 4.68 -15.86 5.25
C GLN A 108 3.70 -15.24 6.25
N GLN A 109 3.37 -15.94 7.35
CA GLN A 109 2.48 -15.41 8.40
C GLN A 109 3.16 -14.28 9.18
N ARG A 110 4.44 -14.47 9.52
CA ARG A 110 5.25 -13.49 10.25
C ARG A 110 5.40 -12.19 9.46
N LEU A 111 5.83 -12.29 8.21
CA LEU A 111 5.96 -11.15 7.31
C LEU A 111 4.61 -10.48 7.04
N ALA A 112 3.53 -11.25 6.86
CA ALA A 112 2.20 -10.67 6.65
C ALA A 112 1.73 -9.81 7.83
N LEU A 113 1.95 -10.25 9.08
CA LEU A 113 1.66 -9.45 10.27
C LEU A 113 2.44 -8.13 10.25
N GLU A 114 3.74 -8.17 10.01
CA GLU A 114 4.52 -6.93 9.98
C GLU A 114 4.17 -6.01 8.79
N THR A 115 3.84 -6.58 7.63
CA THR A 115 3.46 -5.81 6.45
C THR A 115 2.10 -5.13 6.67
N VAL A 116 1.14 -5.78 7.34
CA VAL A 116 -0.13 -5.13 7.69
C VAL A 116 0.08 -4.03 8.72
N TYR A 117 0.93 -4.24 9.74
CA TYR A 117 1.29 -3.18 10.70
C TYR A 117 1.78 -1.92 9.97
N ARG A 118 2.76 -2.09 9.07
CA ARG A 118 3.32 -0.98 8.28
C ARG A 118 2.30 -0.37 7.32
N ALA A 119 1.37 -1.16 6.78
CA ALA A 119 0.31 -0.64 5.91
C ALA A 119 -0.71 0.21 6.68
N LEU A 120 -1.03 -0.14 7.94
CA LEU A 120 -1.85 0.67 8.84
C LEU A 120 -1.12 1.95 9.26
N GLU A 121 0.17 1.87 9.61
CA GLU A 121 0.97 3.07 9.90
C GLU A 121 1.08 3.99 8.68
N ASN A 122 1.20 3.42 7.48
CA ASN A 122 1.20 4.16 6.22
C ASN A 122 -0.16 4.84 5.95
N ALA A 123 -1.27 4.22 6.35
CA ALA A 123 -2.61 4.84 6.34
C ALA A 123 -2.81 5.87 7.47
N GLY A 124 -1.90 5.93 8.44
CA GLY A 124 -2.06 6.73 9.65
C GLY A 124 -3.20 6.23 10.53
N LEU A 125 -3.48 4.92 10.54
CA LEU A 125 -4.54 4.30 11.34
C LEU A 125 -3.92 3.61 12.57
N PRO A 126 -4.05 4.17 13.78
CA PRO A 126 -3.65 3.49 15.02
C PRO A 126 -4.40 2.17 15.20
N ILE A 127 -3.74 1.14 15.73
CA ILE A 127 -4.35 -0.19 15.96
C ILE A 127 -5.60 -0.06 16.83
N GLU A 128 -5.52 0.72 17.89
CA GLU A 128 -6.58 0.96 18.86
C GLU A 128 -7.78 1.73 18.28
N GLN A 129 -7.62 2.41 17.13
CA GLN A 129 -8.73 3.01 16.39
C GLN A 129 -9.45 1.96 15.51
N VAL A 130 -8.73 0.97 15.00
CA VAL A 130 -9.27 -0.04 14.07
C VAL A 130 -9.64 -1.36 14.74
N ALA A 131 -9.20 -1.59 15.97
CA ALA A 131 -9.60 -2.72 16.80
C ALA A 131 -11.12 -2.72 17.03
N GLY A 132 -11.74 -3.90 16.93
CA GLY A 132 -13.19 -4.09 17.03
C GLY A 132 -13.97 -3.60 15.80
N SER A 133 -13.31 -3.11 14.75
CA SER A 133 -13.98 -2.66 13.53
C SER A 133 -14.40 -3.82 12.62
N LYS A 134 -15.40 -3.61 11.78
CA LYS A 134 -15.78 -4.54 10.70
C LYS A 134 -14.78 -4.48 9.54
N THR A 135 -13.55 -4.91 9.81
CA THR A 135 -12.47 -4.96 8.83
C THR A 135 -12.36 -6.36 8.25
N SER A 136 -12.49 -6.51 6.93
CA SER A 136 -12.26 -7.79 6.26
C SER A 136 -10.75 -8.02 6.04
N VAL A 137 -10.31 -9.28 6.06
CA VAL A 137 -8.93 -9.66 5.72
C VAL A 137 -8.94 -10.75 4.66
N PHE A 138 -8.44 -10.46 3.47
CA PHE A 138 -8.26 -11.45 2.42
C PHE A 138 -6.78 -11.60 2.08
N ALA A 139 -6.25 -12.82 2.17
CA ALA A 139 -4.86 -13.12 1.87
C ALA A 139 -4.74 -14.02 0.63
N GLY A 140 -3.94 -13.63 -0.35
CA GLY A 140 -3.55 -14.46 -1.47
C GLY A 140 -2.26 -15.21 -1.16
N SER A 141 -2.30 -16.53 -1.25
CA SER A 141 -1.10 -17.39 -1.13
C SER A 141 -1.21 -18.55 -2.11
N PHE A 142 -0.06 -19.10 -2.49
CA PHE A 142 0.05 -20.21 -3.44
C PHE A 142 0.99 -21.30 -2.90
N CYS A 143 2.14 -20.91 -2.36
CA CYS A 143 3.14 -21.84 -1.83
C CYS A 143 2.95 -22.13 -0.33
N SER A 144 3.35 -23.34 0.08
CA SER A 144 3.39 -23.78 1.48
C SER A 144 4.64 -24.58 1.79
N ASP A 145 5.79 -24.08 1.34
CA ASP A 145 7.07 -24.75 1.44
C ASP A 145 7.42 -25.06 2.91
N TYR A 146 7.12 -24.13 3.83
CA TYR A 146 7.41 -24.34 5.25
C TYR A 146 6.57 -25.46 5.86
N HIS A 147 5.30 -25.58 5.47
CA HIS A 147 4.46 -26.73 5.84
C HIS A 147 5.08 -28.03 5.35
N MET A 148 5.51 -28.07 4.08
CA MET A 148 6.15 -29.25 3.48
C MET A 148 7.45 -29.62 4.20
N LEU A 149 8.24 -28.64 4.64
CA LEU A 149 9.45 -28.88 5.44
C LEU A 149 9.12 -29.49 6.81
N GLN A 150 8.10 -28.98 7.51
CA GLN A 150 7.75 -29.48 8.84
C GLN A 150 7.20 -30.91 8.83
N ILE A 151 6.45 -31.31 7.79
CA ILE A 151 5.85 -32.66 7.74
C ILE A 151 6.83 -33.75 7.29
N LYS A 152 8.01 -33.39 6.78
CA LYS A 152 9.05 -34.37 6.38
C LYS A 152 9.58 -35.17 7.56
N ASP A 153 9.60 -34.58 8.75
CA ASP A 153 10.01 -35.24 9.99
C ASP A 153 8.92 -35.10 11.05
N PRO A 154 7.92 -36.00 11.07
CA PRO A 154 6.80 -35.91 11.98
C PRO A 154 7.20 -36.07 13.46
N LEU A 155 8.37 -36.66 13.76
CA LEU A 155 8.87 -36.81 15.13
C LEU A 155 9.43 -35.50 15.68
N ASN A 156 9.87 -34.60 14.80
CA ASN A 156 10.43 -33.29 15.15
C ASN A 156 9.50 -32.11 14.83
N ALA A 157 8.25 -32.38 14.43
CA ALA A 157 7.27 -31.34 14.16
C ALA A 157 6.95 -30.52 15.44
N PRO A 158 6.99 -29.17 15.38
CA PRO A 158 6.61 -28.33 16.52
C PRO A 158 5.18 -28.62 17.00
N LYS A 159 4.93 -28.52 18.31
CA LYS A 159 3.59 -28.76 18.89
C LYS A 159 2.48 -27.93 18.23
N ASN A 160 2.80 -26.69 17.85
CA ASN A 160 1.86 -25.75 17.25
C ASN A 160 1.99 -25.67 15.72
N ALA A 161 2.61 -26.68 15.06
CA ALA A 161 2.84 -26.74 13.61
C ALA A 161 1.57 -26.49 12.78
N THR A 162 0.43 -27.06 13.17
CA THR A 162 -0.85 -26.88 12.46
C THR A 162 -1.27 -25.41 12.39
N ALA A 163 -1.23 -24.72 13.53
CA ALA A 163 -1.53 -23.28 13.60
C ALA A 163 -0.39 -22.43 13.02
N GLY A 164 0.84 -22.92 13.05
CA GLY A 164 2.01 -22.24 12.52
C GLY A 164 2.12 -22.27 11.00
N THR A 165 1.54 -23.27 10.33
CA THR A 165 1.71 -23.48 8.88
C THR A 165 0.43 -23.54 8.07
N GLY A 166 -0.74 -23.57 8.72
CA GLY A 166 -2.02 -23.51 8.03
C GLY A 166 -2.15 -22.24 7.17
N ARG A 167 -2.49 -22.39 5.88
CA ARG A 167 -2.63 -21.24 4.97
C ARG A 167 -3.74 -20.27 5.41
N ASN A 168 -4.81 -20.80 6.00
CA ASN A 168 -5.88 -20.03 6.63
C ASN A 168 -5.37 -19.07 7.71
N MET A 169 -4.27 -19.41 8.39
CA MET A 169 -3.71 -18.59 9.46
C MET A 169 -3.02 -17.33 8.96
N ILE A 170 -2.76 -17.19 7.65
CA ILE A 170 -2.23 -15.95 7.07
C ILE A 170 -3.24 -14.82 7.29
N ALA A 171 -4.49 -14.97 6.85
CA ALA A 171 -5.54 -13.99 7.11
C ALA A 171 -6.01 -13.98 8.58
N ASN A 172 -6.26 -15.17 9.15
CA ASN A 172 -6.91 -15.26 10.46
C ASN A 172 -6.04 -14.73 11.62
N ARG A 173 -4.70 -14.85 11.55
CA ARG A 173 -3.83 -14.25 12.58
C ARG A 173 -3.81 -12.74 12.53
N ILE A 174 -3.92 -12.15 11.34
CA ILE A 174 -4.05 -10.70 11.18
C ILE A 174 -5.36 -10.27 11.83
N SER A 175 -6.48 -10.91 11.49
CA SER A 175 -7.76 -10.59 12.13
C SER A 175 -7.72 -10.74 13.65
N TRP A 176 -7.10 -11.81 14.14
CA TRP A 176 -7.00 -12.06 15.57
C TRP A 176 -6.11 -11.02 16.29
N PHE A 177 -4.96 -10.67 15.74
CA PHE A 177 -4.02 -9.74 16.39
C PHE A 177 -4.55 -8.31 16.41
N TYR A 178 -5.13 -7.83 15.30
CA TYR A 178 -5.66 -6.47 15.19
C TYR A 178 -7.12 -6.33 15.61
N ASP A 179 -7.74 -7.41 16.12
CA ASP A 179 -9.17 -7.47 16.49
C ASP A 179 -10.12 -7.03 15.37
N PHE A 180 -9.91 -7.55 14.16
CA PHE A 180 -10.77 -7.28 13.00
C PHE A 180 -11.95 -8.25 12.95
N LEU A 181 -13.16 -7.71 12.90
CA LEU A 181 -14.42 -8.46 13.02
C LEU A 181 -15.12 -8.72 11.68
N GLY A 182 -14.50 -8.38 10.55
CA GLY A 182 -15.04 -8.65 9.22
C GLY A 182 -14.67 -10.04 8.67
N PRO A 183 -15.12 -10.38 7.45
CA PRO A 183 -14.76 -11.64 6.80
C PRO A 183 -13.25 -11.84 6.70
N SER A 184 -12.75 -13.04 7.06
CA SER A 184 -11.32 -13.36 7.04
C SER A 184 -11.09 -14.68 6.30
N ALA A 185 -10.29 -14.65 5.22
CA ALA A 185 -10.02 -15.83 4.42
C ALA A 185 -8.69 -15.75 3.66
N THR A 186 -8.04 -16.89 3.51
CA THR A 186 -6.93 -17.07 2.56
C THR A 186 -7.46 -17.73 1.29
N VAL A 187 -7.12 -17.17 0.13
CA VAL A 187 -7.52 -17.66 -1.19
C VAL A 187 -6.32 -18.16 -1.99
N ASP A 188 -6.53 -19.28 -2.69
CA ASP A 188 -5.56 -19.89 -3.59
C ASP A 188 -6.19 -20.04 -4.98
N THR A 189 -5.93 -19.05 -5.82
CA THR A 189 -6.22 -19.07 -7.25
C THR A 189 -4.93 -19.03 -8.06
N ALA A 190 -3.85 -19.59 -7.48
CA ALA A 190 -2.48 -19.52 -7.98
C ALA A 190 -2.00 -18.07 -8.21
N CYS A 191 -1.58 -17.73 -9.42
CA CYS A 191 -0.94 -16.43 -9.73
C CYS A 191 -1.88 -15.22 -9.57
N SER A 192 -3.21 -15.43 -9.56
CA SER A 192 -4.19 -14.37 -9.36
C SER A 192 -4.60 -14.17 -7.90
N SER A 193 -4.14 -15.02 -6.96
CA SER A 193 -4.62 -15.08 -5.56
C SER A 193 -4.72 -13.70 -4.89
N SER A 194 -3.66 -12.88 -4.96
CA SER A 194 -3.68 -11.58 -4.29
C SER A 194 -4.50 -10.51 -5.00
N LEU A 195 -4.69 -10.57 -6.31
CA LEU A 195 -5.59 -9.62 -6.99
C LEU A 195 -7.06 -10.01 -6.76
N MET A 196 -7.34 -11.32 -6.67
CA MET A 196 -8.63 -11.84 -6.22
C MET A 196 -8.90 -11.45 -4.76
N ALA A 197 -7.89 -11.46 -3.89
CA ALA A 197 -8.02 -10.98 -2.51
C ALA A 197 -8.41 -9.49 -2.44
N VAL A 198 -7.85 -8.64 -3.31
CA VAL A 198 -8.27 -7.24 -3.45
C VAL A 198 -9.72 -7.15 -3.93
N ASP A 199 -10.11 -7.94 -4.95
CA ASP A 199 -11.50 -7.97 -5.44
C ASP A 199 -12.47 -8.39 -4.32
N LEU A 200 -12.16 -9.43 -3.55
CA LEU A 200 -12.97 -9.87 -2.41
C LEU A 200 -13.09 -8.81 -1.31
N ALA A 201 -12.00 -8.10 -1.00
CA ALA A 201 -12.05 -6.95 -0.10
C ALA A 201 -13.01 -5.88 -0.63
N CYS A 202 -12.93 -5.55 -1.92
CA CYS A 202 -13.84 -4.60 -2.56
C CYS A 202 -15.30 -5.08 -2.51
N GLN A 203 -15.56 -6.35 -2.84
CA GLN A 203 -16.90 -6.94 -2.78
C GLN A 203 -17.47 -6.90 -1.35
N SER A 204 -16.66 -7.19 -0.32
CA SER A 204 -17.12 -7.16 1.07
C SER A 204 -17.50 -5.75 1.54
N ILE A 205 -16.79 -4.72 1.05
CA ILE A 205 -17.11 -3.32 1.35
C ILE A 205 -18.37 -2.87 0.59
N TRP A 206 -18.47 -3.19 -0.71
CA TRP A 206 -19.66 -2.87 -1.50
C TRP A 206 -20.90 -3.63 -1.01
N GLY A 207 -20.74 -4.86 -0.52
CA GLY A 207 -21.81 -5.67 0.07
C GLY A 207 -22.23 -5.22 1.47
N GLY A 208 -21.42 -4.39 2.15
CA GLY A 208 -21.69 -3.91 3.52
C GLY A 208 -21.29 -4.89 4.63
N ASP A 209 -20.63 -6.00 4.30
CA ASP A 209 -20.08 -6.95 5.27
C ASP A 209 -18.85 -6.36 6.00
N ALA A 210 -18.16 -5.42 5.37
CA ALA A 210 -17.02 -4.71 5.91
C ALA A 210 -17.10 -3.19 5.67
N ALA A 211 -16.54 -2.40 6.60
CA ALA A 211 -16.35 -0.95 6.43
C ALA A 211 -14.94 -0.62 5.91
N MET A 212 -13.98 -1.50 6.18
CA MET A 212 -12.59 -1.42 5.75
C MET A 212 -12.13 -2.81 5.31
N GLY A 213 -11.18 -2.90 4.38
CA GLY A 213 -10.64 -4.15 3.90
C GLY A 213 -9.11 -4.12 3.88
N VAL A 214 -8.51 -5.21 4.32
CA VAL A 214 -7.08 -5.47 4.18
C VAL A 214 -6.91 -6.61 3.17
N ALA A 215 -6.17 -6.35 2.09
CA ALA A 215 -5.81 -7.36 1.12
C ALA A 215 -4.29 -7.60 1.17
N ILE A 216 -3.88 -8.86 1.32
CA ILE A 216 -2.48 -9.26 1.40
C ILE A 216 -2.16 -10.24 0.27
N GLY A 217 -0.94 -10.21 -0.24
CA GLY A 217 -0.36 -11.28 -1.05
C GLY A 217 0.98 -11.70 -0.49
N CYS A 218 1.23 -13.00 -0.36
CA CYS A 218 2.51 -13.53 0.11
C CYS A 218 3.02 -14.68 -0.77
N ASN A 219 4.34 -14.74 -0.92
CA ASN A 219 5.05 -15.86 -1.49
C ASN A 219 6.48 -15.92 -0.98
N ILE A 220 6.91 -17.08 -0.48
CA ILE A 220 8.27 -17.33 0.01
C ILE A 220 8.71 -18.71 -0.49
N ILE A 221 9.95 -18.80 -0.96
CA ILE A 221 10.56 -19.98 -1.57
C ILE A 221 11.57 -20.56 -0.57
N LEU A 222 11.23 -21.71 0.01
CA LEU A 222 12.05 -22.37 1.03
C LEU A 222 12.50 -23.77 0.63
N ALA A 223 11.87 -24.38 -0.38
CA ALA A 223 12.11 -25.77 -0.71
C ALA A 223 12.05 -26.03 -2.23
N PRO A 224 12.77 -27.06 -2.75
CA PRO A 224 12.89 -27.29 -4.19
C PRO A 224 11.65 -27.89 -4.83
N GLU A 225 10.76 -28.53 -4.05
CA GLU A 225 9.67 -29.36 -4.58
C GLU A 225 8.72 -28.59 -5.50
N MET A 226 8.32 -27.38 -5.08
CA MET A 226 7.46 -26.53 -5.89
C MET A 226 8.18 -26.07 -7.17
N THR A 227 9.46 -25.70 -7.07
CA THR A 227 10.26 -25.31 -8.24
C THR A 227 10.40 -26.46 -9.23
N ILE A 228 10.71 -27.67 -8.76
CA ILE A 228 10.77 -28.89 -9.58
C ILE A 228 9.42 -29.15 -10.26
N GLY A 229 8.32 -29.05 -9.51
CA GLY A 229 6.97 -29.26 -10.04
C GLY A 229 6.64 -28.28 -11.18
N LEU A 230 6.95 -27.00 -11.00
CA LEU A 230 6.71 -25.95 -12.00
C LEU A 230 7.63 -26.09 -13.22
N ASP A 231 8.88 -26.51 -13.02
CA ASP A 231 9.82 -26.76 -14.13
C ASP A 231 9.41 -27.99 -14.96
N ASN A 232 8.89 -29.05 -14.31
CA ASN A 232 8.31 -30.21 -15.00
C ASN A 232 7.11 -29.85 -15.89
N LEU A 233 6.36 -28.80 -15.52
CA LEU A 233 5.29 -28.24 -16.34
C LEU A 233 5.81 -27.32 -17.46
N GLY A 234 7.12 -27.06 -17.50
CA GLY A 234 7.77 -26.21 -18.50
C GLY A 234 7.48 -24.72 -18.32
N LEU A 235 7.01 -24.30 -17.14
CA LEU A 235 6.57 -22.92 -16.88
C LEU A 235 7.73 -21.96 -16.54
N LEU A 236 8.85 -22.49 -16.06
CA LEU A 236 9.99 -21.70 -15.58
C LEU A 236 10.97 -21.33 -16.70
N SER A 237 11.49 -20.11 -16.62
CA SER A 237 12.62 -19.65 -17.41
C SER A 237 13.92 -20.24 -16.88
N ARG A 238 14.77 -20.76 -17.77
CA ARG A 238 16.12 -21.25 -17.43
C ARG A 238 17.06 -20.13 -17.00
N ASP A 239 16.81 -18.93 -17.50
CA ASP A 239 17.66 -17.76 -17.26
C ASP A 239 17.38 -17.13 -15.90
N SER A 240 16.40 -17.62 -15.15
CA SER A 240 15.93 -17.03 -13.89
C SER A 240 15.39 -15.60 -14.08
N HIS A 241 14.94 -15.27 -15.29
CA HIS A 241 14.37 -13.96 -15.65
C HIS A 241 12.98 -14.11 -16.27
N SER A 242 12.08 -13.16 -15.99
CA SER A 242 10.79 -13.07 -16.71
C SER A 242 10.92 -12.07 -17.85
N TYR A 243 11.07 -12.57 -19.08
CA TYR A 243 11.23 -11.75 -20.30
C TYR A 243 9.87 -11.25 -20.84
N SER A 244 9.11 -10.53 -20.01
CA SER A 244 7.75 -10.07 -20.32
C SER A 244 7.71 -9.26 -21.62
N PHE A 245 6.95 -9.75 -22.60
CA PHE A 245 6.75 -9.19 -23.94
C PHE A 245 8.00 -9.13 -24.84
N ASP A 246 9.15 -9.62 -24.37
CA ASP A 246 10.39 -9.68 -25.17
C ASP A 246 10.41 -10.93 -26.05
N ARG A 247 11.14 -10.86 -27.17
CA ARG A 247 11.33 -12.02 -28.07
C ARG A 247 11.98 -13.23 -27.39
N ARG A 248 12.65 -13.04 -26.25
CA ARG A 248 13.32 -14.09 -25.46
C ARG A 248 12.40 -14.80 -24.47
N ALA A 249 11.12 -14.41 -24.39
CA ALA A 249 10.10 -15.05 -23.56
C ALA A 249 10.17 -16.59 -23.63
N ASN A 250 10.56 -17.22 -22.52
CA ASN A 250 10.80 -18.67 -22.41
C ASN A 250 10.23 -19.30 -21.13
N GLY A 251 9.41 -18.55 -20.38
CA GLY A 251 8.93 -18.93 -19.06
C GLY A 251 9.06 -17.77 -18.07
N TYR A 252 8.57 -17.96 -16.86
CA TYR A 252 8.71 -16.96 -15.80
C TYR A 252 9.80 -17.35 -14.80
N ALA A 253 10.37 -16.36 -14.11
CA ALA A 253 11.24 -16.57 -12.96
C ALA A 253 10.43 -16.49 -11.67
N ARG A 254 10.58 -17.45 -10.76
CA ARG A 254 9.91 -17.37 -9.45
C ARG A 254 10.43 -16.15 -8.67
N GLY A 255 9.60 -15.61 -7.78
CA GLY A 255 10.01 -14.54 -6.90
C GLY A 255 9.31 -14.58 -5.55
N GLU A 256 9.92 -13.94 -4.57
CA GLU A 256 9.41 -13.81 -3.22
C GLU A 256 8.87 -12.42 -2.95
N GLY A 257 7.89 -12.34 -2.06
CA GLY A 257 7.52 -11.08 -1.48
C GLY A 257 6.20 -11.11 -0.74
N VAL A 258 5.99 -10.06 0.03
CA VAL A 258 4.74 -9.81 0.74
C VAL A 258 4.31 -8.38 0.46
N GLY A 259 3.05 -8.18 0.09
CA GLY A 259 2.45 -6.86 -0.10
C GLY A 259 1.10 -6.81 0.58
N ALA A 260 0.74 -5.67 1.16
CA ALA A 260 -0.56 -5.42 1.75
C ALA A 260 -1.10 -4.04 1.35
N VAL A 261 -2.42 -3.93 1.21
CA VAL A 261 -3.13 -2.66 1.02
C VAL A 261 -4.33 -2.57 1.95
N VAL A 262 -4.65 -1.34 2.35
CA VAL A 262 -5.82 -1.00 3.18
C VAL A 262 -6.79 -0.20 2.33
N ILE A 263 -8.06 -0.63 2.31
CA ILE A 263 -9.11 -0.12 1.43
C ILE A 263 -10.31 0.33 2.28
N LYS A 264 -10.87 1.49 1.98
CA LYS A 264 -12.11 2.01 2.59
C LYS A 264 -13.07 2.48 1.50
N ARG A 265 -14.33 2.74 1.85
CA ARG A 265 -15.19 3.57 0.98
C ARG A 265 -14.55 4.95 0.84
N LEU A 266 -14.63 5.54 -0.36
CA LEU A 266 -14.01 6.84 -0.62
C LEU A 266 -14.56 7.93 0.32
N ASP A 267 -15.88 7.96 0.52
CA ASP A 267 -16.53 8.94 1.40
C ASP A 267 -16.06 8.81 2.86
N ASP A 268 -15.89 7.57 3.35
CA ASP A 268 -15.44 7.30 4.72
C ASP A 268 -13.95 7.62 4.89
N ALA A 269 -13.13 7.47 3.84
CA ALA A 269 -11.73 7.91 3.85
C ALA A 269 -11.62 9.44 3.88
N ILE A 270 -12.48 10.14 3.13
CA ILE A 270 -12.52 11.61 3.13
C ILE A 270 -12.97 12.13 4.50
N ALA A 271 -14.04 11.55 5.06
CA ALA A 271 -14.60 11.95 6.36
C ALA A 271 -13.60 11.75 7.51
N ASP A 272 -12.83 10.66 7.47
CA ASP A 272 -11.84 10.34 8.51
C ASP A 272 -10.49 11.06 8.30
N GLY A 273 -10.37 11.88 7.24
CA GLY A 273 -9.15 12.62 6.91
C GLY A 273 -7.99 11.72 6.51
N ASP A 274 -8.26 10.53 5.95
CA ASP A 274 -7.23 9.59 5.52
C ASP A 274 -6.52 10.08 4.26
N THR A 275 -5.25 9.71 4.07
CA THR A 275 -4.58 9.97 2.78
C THR A 275 -5.16 9.03 1.70
N VAL A 276 -5.85 9.57 0.71
CA VAL A 276 -6.29 8.79 -0.46
C VAL A 276 -5.16 8.69 -1.46
N ARG A 277 -4.64 7.48 -1.67
CA ARG A 277 -3.48 7.24 -2.55
C ARG A 277 -3.87 6.91 -3.99
N ALA A 278 -4.96 6.16 -4.14
CA ALA A 278 -5.61 5.88 -5.41
C ALA A 278 -7.09 5.54 -5.17
N VAL A 279 -7.88 5.58 -6.24
CA VAL A 279 -9.32 5.28 -6.18
C VAL A 279 -9.61 4.03 -7.02
N ILE A 280 -10.07 2.96 -6.37
CA ILE A 280 -10.60 1.77 -7.05
C ILE A 280 -11.99 2.11 -7.58
N ARG A 281 -12.11 2.09 -8.91
CA ARG A 281 -13.38 2.38 -9.60
C ARG A 281 -14.20 1.13 -9.85
N SER A 282 -13.53 0.01 -10.07
CA SER A 282 -14.17 -1.28 -10.32
C SER A 282 -13.18 -2.42 -10.13
N SER A 283 -13.66 -3.55 -9.66
CA SER A 283 -12.95 -4.83 -9.63
C SER A 283 -13.89 -5.95 -10.05
N SER A 284 -13.35 -6.96 -10.71
CA SER A 284 -14.06 -8.19 -11.07
C SER A 284 -13.10 -9.35 -11.24
N SER A 285 -13.65 -10.55 -11.16
CA SER A 285 -12.94 -11.80 -11.41
C SER A 285 -13.80 -12.77 -12.22
N ASN A 286 -13.19 -13.62 -13.05
CA ASN A 286 -13.88 -14.64 -13.84
C ASN A 286 -13.05 -15.92 -14.02
N GLN A 287 -13.54 -16.86 -14.84
CA GLN A 287 -12.83 -18.10 -15.17
C GLN A 287 -12.77 -18.32 -16.68
N ASP A 288 -11.67 -18.90 -17.15
CA ASP A 288 -11.39 -19.14 -18.58
C ASP A 288 -12.41 -20.05 -19.28
N GLY A 289 -13.11 -20.88 -18.51
CA GLY A 289 -13.99 -21.94 -18.95
C GLY A 289 -13.21 -23.15 -19.46
N LYS A 290 -13.76 -23.78 -20.51
CA LYS A 290 -13.12 -24.90 -21.19
C LYS A 290 -12.10 -24.39 -22.21
N THR A 291 -10.81 -24.58 -21.94
CA THR A 291 -9.70 -24.34 -22.87
C THR A 291 -9.13 -25.68 -23.38
N PRO A 292 -8.28 -25.68 -24.44
CA PRO A 292 -7.70 -26.92 -24.98
C PRO A 292 -6.87 -27.72 -23.96
N GLY A 293 -6.32 -27.06 -22.95
CA GLY A 293 -5.66 -27.69 -21.80
C GLY A 293 -5.79 -26.81 -20.56
N ILE A 294 -5.83 -27.42 -19.38
CA ILE A 294 -6.12 -26.72 -18.11
C ILE A 294 -5.19 -25.55 -17.82
N LEU A 295 -3.96 -25.57 -18.35
CA LEU A 295 -2.94 -24.52 -18.18
C LEU A 295 -2.94 -23.46 -19.30
N GLN A 296 -3.76 -23.61 -20.33
CA GLN A 296 -3.79 -22.68 -21.46
C GLN A 296 -4.76 -21.53 -21.16
N PRO A 297 -4.31 -20.26 -21.31
CA PRO A 297 -5.14 -19.10 -21.04
C PRO A 297 -6.20 -18.87 -22.12
N SER A 298 -7.29 -18.19 -21.77
CA SER A 298 -8.37 -17.82 -22.70
C SER A 298 -8.39 -16.33 -23.02
N LYS A 299 -8.03 -15.97 -24.27
CA LYS A 299 -8.12 -14.59 -24.78
C LYS A 299 -9.52 -14.02 -24.58
N ASP A 300 -10.56 -14.78 -24.90
CA ASP A 300 -11.94 -14.30 -24.87
C ASP A 300 -12.43 -14.09 -23.43
N ALA A 301 -11.97 -14.91 -22.48
CA ALA A 301 -12.26 -14.69 -21.07
C ALA A 301 -11.59 -13.43 -20.53
N GLN A 302 -10.35 -13.14 -20.93
CA GLN A 302 -9.64 -11.90 -20.59
C GLN A 302 -10.34 -10.68 -21.19
N VAL A 303 -10.76 -10.72 -22.46
CA VAL A 303 -11.52 -9.63 -23.10
C VAL A 303 -12.84 -9.38 -22.39
N ARG A 304 -13.60 -10.44 -22.08
CA ARG A 304 -14.85 -10.32 -21.30
C ARG A 304 -14.59 -9.69 -19.95
N LEU A 305 -13.61 -10.19 -19.20
CA LEU A 305 -13.27 -9.66 -17.88
C LEU A 305 -12.99 -8.16 -17.92
N ILE A 306 -12.13 -7.72 -18.85
CA ILE A 306 -11.79 -6.30 -19.00
C ILE A 306 -13.06 -5.49 -19.29
N ARG A 307 -13.84 -5.87 -20.31
CA ARG A 307 -15.04 -5.11 -20.71
C ARG A 307 -16.10 -5.08 -19.61
N ASP A 308 -16.39 -6.22 -18.99
CA ASP A 308 -17.38 -6.34 -17.92
C ASP A 308 -16.99 -5.47 -16.73
N THR A 309 -15.70 -5.42 -16.37
CA THR A 309 -15.20 -4.58 -15.26
C THR A 309 -15.42 -3.09 -15.53
N TYR A 310 -15.15 -2.62 -16.75
CA TYR A 310 -15.41 -1.22 -17.15
C TYR A 310 -16.91 -0.92 -17.23
N GLN A 311 -17.70 -1.83 -17.80
CA GLN A 311 -19.14 -1.69 -17.93
C GLN A 311 -19.83 -1.64 -16.55
N LYS A 312 -19.40 -2.47 -15.59
CA LYS A 312 -19.92 -2.53 -14.21
C LYS A 312 -19.89 -1.17 -13.51
N ALA A 313 -18.89 -0.33 -13.82
CA ALA A 313 -18.73 1.01 -13.24
C ALA A 313 -19.02 2.15 -14.23
N GLY A 314 -19.55 1.85 -15.42
CA GLY A 314 -19.87 2.87 -16.44
C GLY A 314 -18.66 3.69 -16.90
N LEU A 315 -17.47 3.08 -16.96
CA LEU A 315 -16.21 3.78 -17.20
C LEU A 315 -15.87 3.87 -18.69
N ASP A 316 -15.45 5.05 -19.14
CA ASP A 316 -14.81 5.19 -20.45
C ASP A 316 -13.42 4.53 -20.46
N MET A 317 -13.23 3.61 -21.40
CA MET A 317 -11.96 2.91 -21.63
C MET A 317 -10.90 3.85 -22.24
N GLY A 318 -11.30 4.88 -22.99
CA GLY A 318 -10.41 5.84 -23.64
C GLY A 318 -9.58 6.70 -22.67
N VAL A 319 -10.09 6.93 -21.46
CA VAL A 319 -9.39 7.65 -20.38
C VAL A 319 -8.20 6.87 -19.81
N THR A 320 -8.27 5.54 -19.84
CA THR A 320 -7.18 4.68 -19.34
C THR A 320 -5.92 4.94 -20.15
N ARG A 321 -4.75 5.12 -19.55
CA ARG A 321 -3.50 5.27 -20.32
C ARG A 321 -2.43 4.25 -19.97
N TYR A 322 -2.60 3.52 -18.87
CA TYR A 322 -1.67 2.49 -18.44
C TYR A 322 -2.37 1.16 -18.15
N PHE A 323 -1.71 0.06 -18.54
CA PHE A 323 -2.13 -1.30 -18.24
C PHE A 323 -0.97 -2.07 -17.63
N GLU A 324 -1.09 -2.38 -16.34
CA GLU A 324 -0.23 -3.34 -15.65
C GLU A 324 -0.75 -4.75 -15.95
N ALA A 325 -0.02 -5.43 -16.82
CA ALA A 325 -0.38 -6.75 -17.33
C ALA A 325 0.02 -7.88 -16.36
N HIS A 326 -0.55 -9.05 -16.57
CA HIS A 326 -0.05 -10.28 -16.00
C HIS A 326 1.35 -10.59 -16.52
N GLY A 327 1.61 -10.49 -17.83
CA GLY A 327 2.92 -10.38 -18.47
C GLY A 327 4.00 -11.29 -17.89
N THR A 328 3.86 -12.60 -18.09
CA THR A 328 4.72 -13.61 -17.44
C THR A 328 6.05 -13.84 -18.15
N GLY A 329 6.23 -13.38 -19.38
CA GLY A 329 7.41 -13.74 -20.17
C GLY A 329 7.26 -15.13 -20.80
N THR A 330 6.03 -15.57 -21.06
CA THR A 330 5.77 -16.85 -21.73
C THR A 330 5.54 -16.65 -23.23
N PRO A 331 6.08 -17.55 -24.09
CA PRO A 331 6.00 -17.38 -25.54
C PRO A 331 4.56 -17.43 -26.07
N ILE A 332 3.66 -18.13 -25.36
CA ILE A 332 2.25 -18.27 -25.73
C ILE A 332 1.38 -17.24 -25.00
N GLY A 333 1.61 -17.03 -23.69
CA GLY A 333 0.77 -16.18 -22.85
C GLY A 333 0.89 -14.70 -23.22
N ASP A 334 2.09 -14.18 -23.40
CA ASP A 334 2.31 -12.76 -23.65
C ASP A 334 1.62 -12.27 -24.94
N PRO A 335 1.70 -13.00 -26.10
CA PRO A 335 0.94 -12.62 -27.28
C PRO A 335 -0.59 -12.76 -27.12
N ILE A 336 -1.07 -13.75 -26.35
CA ILE A 336 -2.50 -13.90 -26.07
C ILE A 336 -3.02 -12.71 -25.26
N GLU A 337 -2.30 -12.34 -24.21
CA GLU A 337 -2.67 -11.23 -23.35
C GLU A 337 -2.61 -9.89 -24.11
N ALA A 338 -1.54 -9.62 -24.86
CA ALA A 338 -1.45 -8.41 -25.67
C ALA A 338 -2.63 -8.30 -26.67
N ARG A 339 -3.00 -9.42 -27.31
CA ARG A 339 -4.18 -9.45 -28.19
C ARG A 339 -5.49 -9.25 -27.43
N ALA A 340 -5.64 -9.77 -26.22
CA ALA A 340 -6.82 -9.55 -25.39
C ALA A 340 -6.95 -8.06 -25.01
N ILE A 341 -5.86 -7.45 -24.53
CA ILE A 341 -5.81 -6.01 -24.19
C ILE A 341 -6.15 -5.17 -25.43
N GLY A 342 -5.48 -5.42 -26.55
CA GLY A 342 -5.75 -4.69 -27.80
C GLY A 342 -7.19 -4.89 -28.27
N THR A 343 -7.75 -6.11 -28.21
CA THR A 343 -9.16 -6.36 -28.60
C THR A 343 -10.14 -5.58 -27.72
N ALA A 344 -9.83 -5.42 -26.43
CA ALA A 344 -10.68 -4.68 -25.50
C ALA A 344 -10.57 -3.15 -25.71
N PHE A 345 -9.35 -2.62 -25.84
CA PHE A 345 -9.09 -1.18 -25.83
C PHE A 345 -9.01 -0.52 -27.21
N ARG A 346 -8.60 -1.23 -28.26
CA ARG A 346 -8.38 -0.66 -29.61
C ARG A 346 -9.55 0.19 -30.13
N PRO A 347 -10.83 -0.18 -29.93
CA PRO A 347 -11.95 0.68 -30.38
C PRO A 347 -11.99 2.08 -29.75
N TYR A 348 -11.30 2.28 -28.62
CA TYR A 348 -11.23 3.52 -27.85
C TYR A 348 -9.89 4.24 -28.02
N ARG A 349 -9.11 3.90 -29.04
CA ARG A 349 -7.74 4.41 -29.26
C ARG A 349 -7.55 4.96 -30.66
N LEU A 350 -6.79 6.04 -30.73
CA LEU A 350 -6.17 6.53 -31.96
C LEU A 350 -4.73 6.02 -32.05
N GLU A 351 -4.13 6.10 -33.23
CA GLU A 351 -2.74 5.70 -33.47
C GLU A 351 -1.76 6.49 -32.60
N GLU A 352 -2.02 7.79 -32.48
CA GLU A 352 -1.22 8.76 -31.75
C GLU A 352 -1.40 8.67 -30.23
N THR A 353 -2.36 7.84 -29.76
CA THR A 353 -2.71 7.72 -28.35
C THR A 353 -2.76 6.27 -27.87
N PRO A 354 -1.65 5.52 -27.99
CA PRO A 354 -1.61 4.11 -27.64
C PRO A 354 -1.88 3.88 -26.15
N LEU A 355 -2.24 2.64 -25.81
CA LEU A 355 -2.26 2.18 -24.42
C LEU A 355 -0.86 1.69 -24.03
N TYR A 356 -0.29 2.26 -22.97
CA TYR A 356 1.01 1.86 -22.45
C TYR A 356 0.87 0.59 -21.60
N VAL A 357 1.67 -0.43 -21.90
CA VAL A 357 1.60 -1.75 -21.24
C VAL A 357 2.93 -2.09 -20.58
N GLY A 358 2.88 -2.50 -19.32
CA GLY A 358 4.05 -2.94 -18.56
C GLY A 358 3.75 -4.16 -17.69
N SER A 359 4.80 -4.80 -17.20
CA SER A 359 4.72 -5.88 -16.19
C SER A 359 5.85 -5.73 -15.18
N VAL A 360 5.47 -5.66 -13.91
CA VAL A 360 6.38 -5.67 -12.75
C VAL A 360 7.24 -6.93 -12.70
N LYS A 361 6.79 -8.03 -13.30
CA LYS A 361 7.49 -9.33 -13.25
C LYS A 361 8.84 -9.28 -13.95
N SER A 362 9.00 -8.38 -14.91
CA SER A 362 10.29 -8.12 -15.54
C SER A 362 11.35 -7.61 -14.55
N ASN A 363 10.95 -6.92 -13.48
CA ASN A 363 11.84 -6.34 -12.47
C ASN A 363 12.13 -7.32 -11.32
N ILE A 364 11.08 -7.91 -10.76
CA ILE A 364 11.14 -8.66 -9.49
C ILE A 364 10.71 -10.13 -9.63
N GLY A 365 10.59 -10.62 -10.85
CA GLY A 365 10.08 -11.96 -11.11
C GLY A 365 8.59 -12.10 -10.84
N HIS A 366 8.10 -13.32 -11.00
CA HIS A 366 6.74 -13.69 -10.71
C HIS A 366 6.60 -14.06 -9.23
N LEU A 367 6.05 -13.15 -8.43
CA LEU A 367 5.83 -13.36 -6.99
C LEU A 367 4.68 -14.33 -6.65
N GLU A 368 4.29 -15.19 -7.60
CA GLU A 368 3.18 -16.14 -7.51
C GLU A 368 1.95 -15.59 -6.76
N GLY A 369 1.65 -16.09 -5.55
CA GLY A 369 0.52 -15.64 -4.72
C GLY A 369 0.51 -14.13 -4.44
N ALA A 370 1.67 -13.46 -4.43
CA ALA A 370 1.83 -12.01 -4.24
C ALA A 370 1.93 -11.20 -5.55
N SER A 371 1.76 -11.81 -6.72
CA SER A 371 1.97 -11.11 -8.00
C SER A 371 0.94 -10.04 -8.30
N GLY A 372 -0.31 -10.33 -7.95
CA GLY A 372 -1.43 -9.41 -8.12
C GLY A 372 -1.22 -8.13 -7.31
N ILE A 373 -0.87 -8.28 -6.03
CA ILE A 373 -0.64 -7.12 -5.15
C ILE A 373 0.60 -6.31 -5.54
N ALA A 374 1.65 -6.95 -6.07
CA ALA A 374 2.82 -6.23 -6.58
C ALA A 374 2.49 -5.35 -7.79
N GLY A 375 1.72 -5.89 -8.76
CA GLY A 375 1.22 -5.11 -9.90
C GLY A 375 0.27 -3.99 -9.47
N PHE A 376 -0.61 -4.27 -8.51
CA PHE A 376 -1.53 -3.29 -7.94
C PHE A 376 -0.78 -2.12 -7.27
N ILE A 377 0.19 -2.42 -6.41
CA ILE A 377 1.02 -1.41 -5.74
C ILE A 377 1.80 -0.58 -6.76
N LYS A 378 2.41 -1.22 -7.78
CA LYS A 378 3.07 -0.50 -8.88
C LYS A 378 2.09 0.46 -9.56
N ALA A 379 0.88 0.03 -9.88
CA ALA A 379 -0.12 0.89 -10.52
C ALA A 379 -0.52 2.08 -9.65
N VAL A 380 -0.66 1.90 -8.33
CA VAL A 380 -0.90 3.02 -7.40
C VAL A 380 0.27 4.02 -7.44
N LEU A 381 1.52 3.55 -7.37
CA LEU A 381 2.70 4.42 -7.46
C LEU A 381 2.80 5.15 -8.81
N VAL A 382 2.48 4.48 -9.91
CA VAL A 382 2.42 5.08 -11.25
C VAL A 382 1.42 6.24 -11.30
N LEU A 383 0.24 6.06 -10.71
CA LEU A 383 -0.80 7.08 -10.65
C LEU A 383 -0.39 8.28 -9.78
N GLU A 384 0.15 8.00 -8.58
CA GLU A 384 0.67 9.00 -7.64
C GLU A 384 1.78 9.85 -8.28
N LYS A 385 2.75 9.21 -8.93
CA LYS A 385 3.93 9.88 -9.49
C LYS A 385 3.68 10.46 -10.88
N GLY A 386 2.65 10.01 -11.59
CA GLY A 386 2.37 10.46 -12.96
C GLY A 386 3.47 10.08 -13.95
N VAL A 387 4.14 8.96 -13.72
CA VAL A 387 5.20 8.43 -14.57
C VAL A 387 4.96 6.94 -14.75
N ILE A 388 5.06 6.48 -15.98
CA ILE A 388 4.98 5.06 -16.35
C ILE A 388 6.43 4.55 -16.43
N PRO A 389 6.90 3.73 -15.48
CA PRO A 389 8.26 3.18 -15.51
C PRO A 389 8.42 2.20 -16.67
N PRO A 390 9.65 1.99 -17.15
CA PRO A 390 9.91 0.99 -18.17
C PRO A 390 9.63 -0.42 -17.63
N ASN A 391 9.39 -1.37 -18.52
CA ASN A 391 9.73 -2.76 -18.21
C ASN A 391 11.23 -2.82 -17.90
N SER A 392 11.68 -3.82 -17.14
CA SER A 392 13.09 -3.88 -16.78
C SER A 392 14.01 -3.90 -18.00
N SER A 393 15.31 -3.69 -17.77
CA SER A 393 16.37 -3.72 -18.79
C SER A 393 16.41 -5.02 -19.63
N ASN A 394 15.65 -6.04 -19.23
CA ASN A 394 15.43 -7.27 -19.99
C ASN A 394 14.49 -7.12 -21.19
N LEU A 395 13.73 -6.03 -21.33
CA LEU A 395 12.97 -5.77 -22.56
C LEU A 395 13.87 -5.05 -23.58
N GLN A 396 14.43 -5.81 -24.51
CA GLN A 396 15.28 -5.30 -25.60
C GLN A 396 14.50 -5.19 -26.90
N ASN A 397 13.81 -6.27 -27.29
CA ASN A 397 13.08 -6.36 -28.55
C ASN A 397 11.72 -7.01 -28.30
N THR A 398 10.65 -6.29 -28.64
CA THR A 398 9.28 -6.81 -28.51
C THR A 398 9.14 -8.12 -29.29
N ASN A 399 8.37 -9.05 -28.74
CA ASN A 399 8.05 -10.31 -29.41
C ASN A 399 7.33 -10.04 -30.75
N PRO A 400 7.81 -10.56 -31.89
CA PRO A 400 7.23 -10.29 -33.21
C PRO A 400 5.80 -10.81 -33.40
N GLN A 401 5.29 -11.66 -32.49
CA GLN A 401 3.89 -12.09 -32.48
C GLN A 401 2.94 -11.04 -31.86
N ILE A 402 3.49 -9.94 -31.35
CA ILE A 402 2.76 -8.79 -30.80
C ILE A 402 2.87 -7.65 -31.83
N ASP A 403 1.78 -7.41 -32.56
CA ASP A 403 1.66 -6.30 -33.49
C ASP A 403 1.21 -5.05 -32.72
N GLU A 404 2.17 -4.29 -32.18
CA GLU A 404 1.93 -3.10 -31.36
C GLU A 404 1.07 -2.06 -32.10
N ASP A 405 1.35 -1.83 -33.38
CA ASP A 405 0.68 -0.83 -34.23
C ASP A 405 -0.77 -1.20 -34.47
N TYR A 406 -1.04 -2.46 -34.84
CA TYR A 406 -2.41 -2.96 -35.02
C TYR A 406 -3.19 -2.92 -33.71
N LEU A 407 -2.58 -3.38 -32.61
CA LEU A 407 -3.23 -3.48 -31.31
C LEU A 407 -3.38 -2.13 -30.60
N ARG A 408 -2.75 -1.06 -31.11
CA ARG A 408 -2.69 0.29 -30.50
C ARG A 408 -2.08 0.23 -29.10
N LEU A 409 -1.02 -0.56 -28.95
CA LEU A 409 -0.29 -0.74 -27.70
C LEU A 409 1.11 -0.15 -27.83
N ASN A 410 1.67 0.26 -26.70
CA ASN A 410 3.08 0.58 -26.59
C ASN A 410 3.66 -0.20 -25.40
N ILE A 411 4.50 -1.19 -25.68
CA ILE A 411 5.19 -1.94 -24.63
C ILE A 411 6.35 -1.08 -24.12
N VAL A 412 6.25 -0.64 -22.86
CA VAL A 412 7.08 0.46 -22.34
C VAL A 412 8.55 0.01 -22.17
N LYS A 413 9.45 0.62 -22.95
CA LYS A 413 10.91 0.37 -22.91
C LYS A 413 11.70 1.45 -22.16
N THR A 414 11.18 2.67 -22.12
CA THR A 414 11.77 3.81 -21.42
C THR A 414 10.70 4.46 -20.54
N ALA A 415 11.09 5.11 -19.45
CA ALA A 415 10.14 5.80 -18.58
C ALA A 415 9.40 6.90 -19.37
N ILE A 416 8.08 7.00 -19.17
CA ILE A 416 7.20 7.94 -19.88
C ILE A 416 6.46 8.78 -18.84
N VAL A 417 6.54 10.11 -18.95
CA VAL A 417 5.67 11.00 -18.17
C VAL A 417 4.22 10.80 -18.65
N TRP A 418 3.27 10.81 -17.71
CA TRP A 418 1.87 10.57 -18.04
C TRP A 418 1.42 11.43 -19.24
N PRO A 419 0.86 10.83 -20.30
CA PRO A 419 0.77 11.45 -21.63
C PRO A 419 -0.31 12.56 -21.74
N THR A 420 -1.23 12.63 -20.79
CA THR A 420 -2.39 13.53 -20.84
C THR A 420 -2.50 14.36 -19.56
N THR A 421 -3.10 15.55 -19.68
CA THR A 421 -3.53 16.33 -18.52
C THR A 421 -4.87 15.80 -17.99
N GLY A 422 -5.15 16.03 -16.71
CA GLY A 422 -6.38 15.57 -16.05
C GLY A 422 -6.31 14.13 -15.55
N LEU A 423 -7.47 13.46 -15.51
CA LEU A 423 -7.66 12.15 -14.88
C LEU A 423 -6.72 11.09 -15.44
N ARG A 424 -5.99 10.44 -14.54
CA ARG A 424 -5.13 9.30 -14.85
C ARG A 424 -5.84 8.04 -14.41
N ARG A 425 -6.02 7.12 -15.37
CA ARG A 425 -6.61 5.81 -15.12
C ARG A 425 -5.67 4.69 -15.55
N ALA A 426 -5.54 3.70 -14.68
CA ALA A 426 -4.77 2.49 -14.91
C ALA A 426 -5.64 1.23 -14.76
N SER A 427 -5.24 0.18 -15.47
CA SER A 427 -5.79 -1.18 -15.35
C SER A 427 -4.73 -2.12 -14.78
N VAL A 428 -5.14 -3.08 -13.95
CA VAL A 428 -4.25 -4.13 -13.42
C VAL A 428 -4.89 -5.49 -13.64
N SER A 429 -4.15 -6.45 -14.17
CA SER A 429 -4.62 -7.83 -14.38
C SER A 429 -3.71 -8.87 -13.76
N SER A 430 -4.30 -9.97 -13.29
CA SER A 430 -3.55 -11.17 -12.93
C SER A 430 -4.35 -12.43 -13.25
N PHE A 431 -3.69 -13.42 -13.86
CA PHE A 431 -4.32 -14.63 -14.37
C PHE A 431 -3.68 -15.85 -13.71
N GLY A 432 -4.47 -16.68 -13.03
CA GLY A 432 -4.02 -17.94 -12.44
C GLY A 432 -3.84 -18.99 -13.53
N PHE A 433 -2.82 -19.85 -13.41
CA PHE A 433 -2.58 -20.90 -14.41
C PHE A 433 -3.76 -21.89 -14.56
N GLY A 434 -4.65 -21.99 -13.57
CA GLY A 434 -5.90 -22.77 -13.66
C GLY A 434 -7.08 -22.01 -14.29
N GLY A 435 -6.85 -20.82 -14.83
CA GLY A 435 -7.83 -20.01 -15.54
C GLY A 435 -8.66 -19.08 -14.66
N ALA A 436 -8.35 -18.92 -13.38
CA ALA A 436 -9.01 -17.95 -12.49
C ALA A 436 -8.38 -16.57 -12.68
N ASN A 437 -9.14 -15.60 -13.16
CA ASN A 437 -8.65 -14.29 -13.59
C ASN A 437 -9.22 -13.17 -12.71
N SER A 438 -8.44 -12.12 -12.48
CA SER A 438 -8.89 -10.90 -11.79
C SER A 438 -8.42 -9.64 -12.53
N HIS A 439 -9.24 -8.60 -12.48
CA HIS A 439 -8.98 -7.31 -13.13
C HIS A 439 -9.50 -6.16 -12.28
N ILE A 440 -8.71 -5.09 -12.15
CA ILE A 440 -9.05 -3.91 -11.35
C ILE A 440 -8.73 -2.63 -12.10
N VAL A 441 -9.62 -1.64 -12.00
CA VAL A 441 -9.48 -0.31 -12.60
C VAL A 441 -9.28 0.73 -11.52
N LEU A 442 -8.23 1.53 -11.65
CA LEU A 442 -7.77 2.53 -10.68
C LEU A 442 -7.72 3.92 -11.31
N ASP A 443 -8.14 4.94 -10.57
CA ASP A 443 -7.92 6.36 -10.87
C ASP A 443 -6.90 6.96 -9.90
N ASP A 444 -6.19 8.01 -10.33
CA ASP A 444 -5.39 8.81 -9.40
C ASP A 444 -6.27 9.60 -8.43
N ALA A 445 -5.81 9.74 -7.19
CA ALA A 445 -6.58 10.40 -6.14
C ALA A 445 -6.84 11.88 -6.43
N TYR A 446 -5.82 12.61 -6.90
CA TYR A 446 -5.88 14.07 -7.09
C TYR A 446 -6.97 14.48 -8.09
N ASN A 447 -6.93 13.94 -9.30
CA ASN A 447 -7.90 14.29 -10.32
C ASN A 447 -9.28 13.68 -10.04
N SER A 448 -9.34 12.49 -9.41
CA SER A 448 -10.63 11.88 -9.05
C SER A 448 -11.38 12.74 -8.04
N LEU A 449 -10.70 13.23 -6.99
CA LEU A 449 -11.31 14.07 -5.95
C LEU A 449 -11.71 15.46 -6.47
N ARG A 450 -10.95 16.00 -7.44
CA ARG A 450 -11.31 17.21 -8.17
C ARG A 450 -12.60 17.07 -8.95
N LEU A 451 -12.70 15.99 -9.72
CA LEU A 451 -13.86 15.75 -10.57
C LEU A 451 -15.13 15.45 -9.77
N SER A 452 -15.01 14.91 -8.55
CA SER A 452 -16.15 14.70 -7.64
C SER A 452 -16.58 15.96 -6.89
N GLY A 453 -15.91 17.11 -7.07
CA GLY A 453 -16.19 18.34 -6.33
C GLY A 453 -15.75 18.32 -4.87
N SER A 454 -15.00 17.29 -4.45
CA SER A 454 -14.58 17.05 -3.07
C SER A 454 -13.47 17.99 -2.58
N GLU A 455 -12.84 18.78 -3.48
CA GLU A 455 -11.94 19.87 -3.08
C GLU A 455 -12.66 20.94 -2.25
N SER A 456 -13.97 21.14 -2.47
CA SER A 456 -14.78 22.07 -1.68
C SER A 456 -15.03 21.61 -0.23
N VAL A 457 -14.67 20.35 0.10
CA VAL A 457 -14.90 19.72 1.42
C VAL A 457 -13.64 19.73 2.30
N GLY A 458 -12.54 20.36 1.86
CA GLY A 458 -11.36 20.58 2.72
C GLY A 458 -10.48 19.36 2.95
N HIS A 459 -10.51 18.36 2.04
CA HIS A 459 -9.58 17.23 2.09
C HIS A 459 -8.17 17.66 1.65
N GLN A 460 -7.25 17.82 2.61
CA GLN A 460 -5.92 18.40 2.39
C GLN A 460 -4.80 17.36 2.17
N THR A 461 -5.09 16.07 2.35
CA THR A 461 -4.13 14.95 2.24
C THR A 461 -4.05 14.40 0.81
N VAL A 462 -4.05 15.28 -0.19
CA VAL A 462 -3.97 14.86 -1.59
C VAL A 462 -2.52 14.75 -2.02
N ILE A 463 -2.12 13.58 -2.52
CA ILE A 463 -0.81 13.41 -3.17
C ILE A 463 -0.84 14.19 -4.48
N VAL A 464 -0.25 15.39 -4.48
CA VAL A 464 -0.04 16.16 -5.70
C VAL A 464 1.01 15.44 -6.52
N PRO A 465 0.74 15.09 -7.78
CA PRO A 465 1.75 14.48 -8.63
C PRO A 465 2.99 15.36 -8.71
N ALA A 466 4.14 14.80 -8.31
CA ALA A 466 5.41 15.48 -8.50
C ALA A 466 5.59 15.80 -9.99
N LEU A 467 6.10 17.00 -10.30
CA LEU A 467 6.61 17.33 -11.63
C LEU A 467 7.72 16.32 -11.93
N GLY A 468 7.41 15.30 -12.74
CA GLY A 468 8.38 14.26 -13.08
C GLY A 468 9.59 14.88 -13.75
N GLN A 469 10.74 14.90 -13.07
CA GLN A 469 12.03 15.09 -13.71
C GLN A 469 12.50 13.72 -14.18
N ILE A 470 12.44 13.48 -15.49
CA ILE A 470 13.19 12.40 -16.13
C ILE A 470 14.33 13.08 -16.88
N ASN A 471 15.59 12.79 -16.53
CA ASN A 471 16.79 13.30 -17.21
C ASN A 471 16.87 14.84 -17.36
N GLY A 472 16.47 15.60 -16.32
CA GLY A 472 16.65 17.07 -16.31
C GLY A 472 15.69 17.88 -17.19
N ILE A 473 14.70 17.25 -17.83
CA ILE A 473 13.67 17.98 -18.60
C ILE A 473 12.49 18.27 -17.67
N ARG A 474 12.33 19.55 -17.29
CA ARG A 474 11.12 20.06 -16.64
C ARG A 474 9.99 20.13 -17.67
N GLN A 475 8.89 19.40 -17.47
CA GLN A 475 7.61 19.87 -17.99
C GLN A 475 6.83 20.55 -16.88
N LEU A 476 6.56 21.83 -17.10
CA LEU A 476 5.59 22.63 -16.36
C LEU A 476 4.22 21.99 -16.53
N ASN A 477 3.58 21.54 -15.43
CA ASN A 477 2.13 21.66 -15.41
C ASN A 477 1.82 23.14 -15.60
N GLY A 478 0.89 23.45 -16.50
CA GLY A 478 0.38 24.79 -16.74
C GLY A 478 -0.41 25.36 -15.58
N HIS A 479 0.14 25.32 -14.36
CA HIS A 479 -0.32 26.17 -13.28
C HIS A 479 0.31 27.54 -13.49
N HIS A 480 -0.52 28.42 -14.07
CA HIS A 480 -0.49 29.84 -13.78
C HIS A 480 -0.13 30.04 -12.31
N SER A 481 0.80 30.96 -12.06
CA SER A 481 0.75 31.81 -10.88
C SER A 481 -0.64 32.43 -10.82
N THR A 482 -1.59 31.76 -10.18
CA THR A 482 -2.81 32.42 -9.75
C THR A 482 -2.40 33.29 -8.58
N ASN A 483 -2.02 34.53 -8.89
CA ASN A 483 -2.45 35.66 -8.09
C ASN A 483 -3.99 35.63 -8.06
N CYS A 484 -4.54 34.72 -7.27
CA CYS A 484 -5.88 34.87 -6.72
C CYS A 484 -5.62 35.31 -5.28
N GLU A 485 -5.76 36.62 -5.07
CA GLU A 485 -6.02 37.18 -3.76
C GLU A 485 -7.36 36.62 -3.26
N ASP A 486 -7.37 35.34 -2.88
CA ASP A 486 -8.44 34.77 -2.11
C ASP A 486 -8.30 35.31 -0.69
N LYS A 487 -8.98 36.44 -0.46
CA LYS A 487 -9.27 37.01 0.85
C LYS A 487 -10.22 36.08 1.61
N PHE A 488 -9.78 34.86 1.89
CA PHE A 488 -10.23 34.12 3.06
C PHE A 488 -9.30 34.50 4.19
N ASN A 489 -9.85 34.93 5.33
CA ASN A 489 -9.09 35.12 6.56
C ASN A 489 -8.39 33.80 6.90
N ASP A 490 -7.14 33.66 6.49
CA ASP A 490 -6.35 32.45 6.68
C ASP A 490 -5.77 32.44 8.10
N PRO A 491 -6.10 31.46 8.96
CA PRO A 491 -5.49 31.32 10.27
C PRO A 491 -3.99 30.96 10.21
N LYS A 492 -3.42 30.71 9.02
CA LYS A 492 -2.01 30.29 8.83
C LYS A 492 -0.96 31.26 9.39
N ILE A 493 -1.29 32.52 9.65
CA ILE A 493 -0.33 33.50 10.17
C ILE A 493 -0.01 33.28 11.66
N ALA A 494 -0.87 32.61 12.44
CA ALA A 494 -0.69 32.45 13.89
C ALA A 494 0.20 31.26 14.32
N CYS A 495 0.54 30.34 13.40
CA CYS A 495 1.14 29.04 13.76
C CYS A 495 2.69 29.02 13.80
N LYS A 496 3.35 30.07 13.27
CA LYS A 496 4.82 30.15 13.11
C LYS A 496 5.60 30.35 14.42
N THR A 497 4.93 30.52 15.55
CA THR A 497 5.57 30.86 16.84
C THR A 497 5.28 29.85 17.95
N ILE A 498 4.48 28.81 17.71
CA ILE A 498 4.03 27.88 18.76
C ILE A 498 4.88 26.61 18.74
N PRO A 499 5.49 26.22 19.89
CA PRO A 499 6.20 24.95 20.00
C PRO A 499 5.33 23.75 19.64
N LYS A 500 5.90 22.74 18.98
CA LYS A 500 5.20 21.52 18.58
C LYS A 500 5.64 20.35 19.47
N LEU A 501 4.67 19.60 19.99
CA LEU A 501 4.93 18.37 20.72
C LEU A 501 4.99 17.20 19.73
N LEU A 502 6.12 16.50 19.71
CA LEU A 502 6.35 15.30 18.91
C LEU A 502 6.51 14.13 19.89
N VAL A 503 5.76 13.04 19.67
CA VAL A 503 5.75 11.88 20.57
C VAL A 503 6.09 10.61 19.79
N TRP A 504 7.10 9.88 20.26
CA TRP A 504 7.45 8.55 19.78
C TRP A 504 7.16 7.53 20.85
N SER A 505 6.74 6.33 20.43
CA SER A 505 6.47 5.24 21.35
C SER A 505 6.96 3.90 20.82
N ALA A 506 7.30 2.99 21.73
CA ALA A 506 7.71 1.62 21.45
C ALA A 506 7.20 0.66 22.54
N THR A 507 7.14 -0.63 22.22
CA THR A 507 6.72 -1.68 23.17
C THR A 507 7.79 -1.96 24.24
N ASP A 508 9.06 -1.68 23.95
CA ASP A 508 10.20 -1.84 24.85
C ASP A 508 11.07 -0.57 24.95
N GLN A 509 11.81 -0.43 26.05
CA GLN A 509 12.67 0.74 26.30
C GLN A 509 13.77 0.92 25.24
N ALA A 510 14.38 -0.18 24.78
CA ALA A 510 15.41 -0.12 23.76
C ALA A 510 14.84 0.28 22.39
N GLY A 511 13.54 0.05 22.15
CA GLY A 511 12.80 0.49 20.98
C GLY A 511 12.83 2.01 20.80
N ILE A 512 12.79 2.79 21.87
CA ILE A 512 12.95 4.25 21.80
C ILE A 512 14.32 4.64 21.25
N LYS A 513 15.38 3.92 21.63
CA LYS A 513 16.72 4.15 21.09
C LYS A 513 16.79 3.80 19.59
N ARG A 514 16.22 2.66 19.20
CA ARG A 514 16.14 2.26 17.78
C ARG A 514 15.36 3.28 16.94
N LEU A 515 14.27 3.82 17.49
CA LEU A 515 13.49 4.89 16.87
C LEU A 515 14.32 6.16 16.72
N ALA A 516 15.04 6.60 17.76
CA ALA A 516 15.88 7.78 17.67
C ALA A 516 16.93 7.66 16.54
N GLU A 517 17.59 6.52 16.43
CA GLU A 517 18.58 6.23 15.36
C GLU A 517 17.94 6.24 13.96
N SER A 518 16.79 5.57 13.81
CA SER A 518 16.04 5.51 12.55
C SER A 518 15.51 6.88 12.12
N TRP A 519 14.94 7.64 13.06
CA TRP A 519 14.43 8.99 12.80
C TRP A 519 15.53 9.99 12.52
N SER A 520 16.69 9.86 13.17
CA SER A 520 17.85 10.72 12.88
C SER A 520 18.28 10.54 11.42
N THR A 521 18.36 9.30 10.96
CA THR A 521 18.68 8.96 9.57
C THR A 521 17.62 9.50 8.60
N TYR A 522 16.34 9.30 8.92
CA TYR A 522 15.23 9.79 8.09
C TYR A 522 15.23 11.32 7.98
N LEU A 523 15.27 12.03 9.10
CA LEU A 523 15.23 13.49 9.15
C LEU A 523 16.45 14.13 8.46
N ALA A 524 17.63 13.50 8.55
CA ALA A 524 18.83 13.95 7.84
C ALA A 524 18.73 13.77 6.32
N SER A 525 17.89 12.86 5.84
CA SER A 525 17.68 12.61 4.40
C SER A 525 16.63 13.53 3.76
N LEU A 526 15.84 14.24 4.56
CA LEU A 526 14.74 15.06 4.07
C LEU A 526 15.23 16.40 3.53
N SER A 527 14.62 16.83 2.43
CA SER A 527 14.68 18.20 1.94
C SER A 527 13.27 18.78 1.99
N VAL A 528 13.06 19.78 2.85
CA VAL A 528 11.75 20.38 3.13
C VAL A 528 11.82 21.88 2.85
N GLU A 529 10.94 22.37 1.97
CA GLU A 529 10.87 23.80 1.60
C GLU A 529 10.29 24.64 2.76
N GLU A 530 9.29 24.12 3.46
CA GLU A 530 8.60 24.79 4.58
C GLU A 530 8.70 23.98 5.90
N PRO A 531 9.82 24.07 6.65
CA PRO A 531 10.07 23.24 7.82
C PRO A 531 9.03 23.38 8.94
N GLU A 532 8.48 24.58 9.15
CA GLU A 532 7.48 24.84 10.20
C GLU A 532 6.14 24.17 9.92
N GLU A 533 5.70 24.16 8.66
CA GLU A 533 4.48 23.45 8.25
C GLU A 533 4.68 21.94 8.38
N TYR A 534 5.84 21.45 7.96
CA TYR A 534 6.20 20.04 8.14
C TYR A 534 6.23 19.63 9.61
N LEU A 535 6.78 20.46 10.51
CA LEU A 535 6.77 20.19 11.96
C LEU A 535 5.35 20.12 12.54
N ARG A 536 4.45 21.00 12.09
CA ARG A 536 3.03 20.96 12.48
C ARG A 536 2.40 19.64 12.06
N ASP A 537 2.60 19.24 10.81
CA ASP A 537 1.96 18.05 10.24
C ASP A 537 2.57 16.76 10.82
N LEU A 538 3.89 16.78 11.08
CA LEU A 538 4.59 15.70 11.78
C LEU A 538 4.07 15.54 13.22
N ALA A 539 3.87 16.64 13.95
CA ALA A 539 3.29 16.62 15.29
C ALA A 539 1.87 16.05 15.29
N HIS A 540 1.04 16.47 14.33
CA HIS A 540 -0.29 15.89 14.14
C HIS A 540 -0.22 14.38 13.88
N THR A 541 0.67 13.95 12.99
CA THR A 541 0.84 12.54 12.61
C THR A 541 1.31 11.68 13.79
N LEU A 542 2.36 12.11 14.49
CA LEU A 542 2.93 11.36 15.61
C LEU A 542 1.98 11.32 16.82
N CYS A 543 1.20 12.38 17.06
CA CYS A 543 0.30 12.42 18.20
C CYS A 543 -1.06 11.76 17.92
N GLY A 544 -1.61 11.94 16.72
CA GLY A 544 -2.98 11.53 16.40
C GLY A 544 -3.12 10.35 15.43
N ARG A 545 -2.07 10.00 14.67
CA ARG A 545 -2.13 9.00 13.57
C ARG A 545 -1.15 7.84 13.79
N ARG A 546 -0.78 7.57 15.04
CA ARG A 546 0.08 6.45 15.47
C ARG A 546 -0.47 5.81 16.74
N SER A 547 -0.25 4.50 16.90
CA SER A 547 -0.45 3.82 18.18
C SER A 547 0.55 4.33 19.22
N HIS A 548 0.09 4.40 20.48
CA HIS A 548 0.90 4.94 21.60
C HIS A 548 1.24 3.85 22.60
N TRP A 549 2.38 3.21 22.37
CA TRP A 549 2.89 2.11 23.17
C TRP A 549 3.39 2.51 24.56
N ALA A 550 3.75 1.48 25.34
CA ALA A 550 4.11 1.60 26.74
C ALA A 550 5.34 2.48 26.98
N TRP A 551 6.39 2.38 26.17
CA TRP A 551 7.56 3.23 26.31
C TRP A 551 7.42 4.44 25.40
N ARG A 552 7.69 5.64 25.92
CA ARG A 552 7.51 6.90 25.20
C ARG A 552 8.69 7.83 25.38
N ALA A 553 8.99 8.59 24.32
CA ALA A 553 9.85 9.76 24.36
C ALA A 553 9.21 10.89 23.57
N PHE A 554 9.52 12.13 23.92
CA PHE A 554 8.96 13.29 23.26
C PHE A 554 10.00 14.37 23.00
N VAL A 555 9.68 15.28 22.09
CA VAL A 555 10.41 16.50 21.81
C VAL A 555 9.43 17.66 21.80
N VAL A 556 9.77 18.76 22.47
CA VAL A 556 9.06 20.04 22.35
C VAL A 556 9.84 20.92 21.38
N ALA A 557 9.54 20.79 20.09
CA ALA A 557 10.19 21.50 19.01
C ALA A 557 9.81 22.98 19.04
N LYS A 558 10.78 23.85 19.36
CA LYS A 558 10.58 25.30 19.28
C LYS A 558 10.64 25.78 17.83
N PRO A 559 9.99 26.91 17.49
CA PRO A 559 10.16 27.53 16.18
C PRO A 559 11.64 27.75 15.83
N GLY A 560 12.01 27.46 14.59
CA GLY A 560 13.37 27.59 14.06
C GLY A 560 14.30 26.41 14.39
N VAL A 561 13.82 25.33 15.02
CA VAL A 561 14.64 24.13 15.24
C VAL A 561 14.97 23.44 13.92
N LEU A 562 16.21 23.00 13.76
CA LEU A 562 16.60 22.20 12.59
C LEU A 562 16.02 20.78 12.72
N LEU A 563 15.36 20.30 11.66
CA LEU A 563 14.73 18.96 11.64
C LEU A 563 15.71 17.84 12.00
N GLN A 564 16.93 17.91 11.48
CA GLN A 564 18.00 16.93 11.75
C GLN A 564 18.38 16.85 13.24
N ASP A 565 18.16 17.91 14.02
CA ASP A 565 18.53 17.99 15.43
C ASP A 565 17.40 17.59 16.39
N LEU A 566 16.21 17.25 15.87
CA LEU A 566 15.06 16.87 16.70
C LEU A 566 15.37 15.66 17.59
N THR A 567 16.04 14.65 17.03
CA THR A 567 16.34 13.41 17.77
C THR A 567 17.35 13.60 18.90
N ASN A 568 18.20 14.62 18.80
CA ASN A 568 19.13 15.01 19.87
C ASN A 568 18.41 15.58 21.11
N GLN A 569 17.14 15.98 20.95
CA GLN A 569 16.33 16.60 21.99
C GLN A 569 15.32 15.64 22.61
N PHE A 570 15.43 14.33 22.34
CA PHE A 570 14.56 13.33 22.93
C PHE A 570 14.58 13.42 24.46
N SER A 571 13.39 13.47 25.06
CA SER A 571 13.26 13.23 26.49
C SER A 571 13.81 11.84 26.85
N PRO A 572 14.19 11.61 28.12
CA PRO A 572 14.40 10.26 28.61
C PRO A 572 13.20 9.36 28.29
N ALA A 573 13.46 8.10 27.92
CA ALA A 573 12.41 7.13 27.70
C ALA A 573 11.67 6.87 29.02
N THR A 574 10.35 7.03 29.01
CA THR A 574 9.50 6.82 30.18
C THR A 574 8.44 5.80 29.86
N GLN A 575 8.10 4.95 30.84
CA GLN A 575 7.02 4.00 30.69
C GLN A 575 5.69 4.69 31.05
N SER A 576 4.67 4.50 30.22
CA SER A 576 3.32 5.00 30.45
C SER A 576 2.67 4.27 31.63
N VAL A 577 1.77 4.98 32.30
CA VAL A 577 0.93 4.44 33.37
C VAL A 577 -0.50 4.45 32.85
N ASP A 578 -1.20 3.32 32.92
CA ASP A 578 -2.51 3.14 32.28
C ASP A 578 -3.64 3.98 32.92
N SER A 579 -3.40 4.55 34.10
CA SER A 579 -4.36 5.40 34.82
C SER A 579 -3.65 6.29 35.84
N PRO A 580 -2.99 7.38 35.42
CA PRO A 580 -2.37 8.30 36.36
C PRO A 580 -3.44 9.02 37.19
N HIS A 581 -3.27 9.05 38.52
CA HIS A 581 -4.09 9.91 39.38
C HIS A 581 -3.69 11.38 39.16
N LEU A 582 -4.56 12.13 38.49
CA LEU A 582 -4.34 13.53 38.20
C LEU A 582 -4.98 14.42 39.28
N ALA A 583 -4.17 15.23 39.96
CA ALA A 583 -4.64 16.22 40.92
C ALA A 583 -4.39 17.63 40.37
N PHE A 584 -5.43 18.45 40.29
CA PHE A 584 -5.31 19.87 39.93
C PHE A 584 -5.18 20.70 41.20
N VAL A 585 -4.03 21.36 41.36
CA VAL A 585 -3.76 22.26 42.48
C VAL A 585 -3.94 23.70 42.01
N PHE A 586 -5.04 24.33 42.43
CA PHE A 586 -5.30 25.74 42.17
C PHE A 586 -4.56 26.58 43.20
N THR A 587 -3.58 27.36 42.74
CA THR A 587 -2.79 28.22 43.62
C THR A 587 -3.64 29.35 44.19
N GLY A 588 -3.32 29.78 45.41
CA GLY A 588 -3.91 30.96 46.03
C GLY A 588 -3.23 32.26 45.58
N GLN A 589 -3.50 33.33 46.32
CA GLN A 589 -2.84 34.63 46.13
C GLN A 589 -1.32 34.52 46.37
N GLY A 590 -0.52 35.16 45.51
CA GLY A 590 0.95 35.16 45.55
C GLY A 590 1.63 34.53 44.33
N ALA A 591 0.88 33.83 43.48
CA ALA A 591 1.39 33.23 42.24
C ALA A 591 1.27 34.16 41.01
N GLN A 592 0.61 35.32 41.15
CA GLN A 592 0.37 36.24 40.05
C GLN A 592 1.66 36.96 39.61
N TRP A 593 1.78 37.19 38.31
CA TRP A 593 2.83 38.01 37.70
C TRP A 593 2.24 38.84 36.55
N HIS A 594 2.92 39.94 36.19
CA HIS A 594 2.41 40.87 35.20
C HIS A 594 2.25 40.20 33.82
N ALA A 595 1.06 40.33 33.22
CA ALA A 595 0.69 39.73 31.93
C ALA A 595 0.69 38.19 31.87
N MET A 596 0.44 37.51 33.00
CA MET A 596 0.37 36.05 33.04
C MET A 596 -0.65 35.47 32.05
N GLY A 597 -0.20 34.54 31.20
CA GLY A 597 -1.07 33.85 30.22
C GLY A 597 -1.47 34.70 29.01
N ARG A 598 -0.93 35.92 28.86
CA ARG A 598 -1.19 36.79 27.70
C ARG A 598 -0.82 36.11 26.38
N GLU A 599 0.26 35.33 26.37
CA GLU A 599 0.73 34.55 25.23
C GLU A 599 -0.21 33.40 24.83
N LEU A 600 -1.17 33.03 25.68
CA LEU A 600 -2.16 32.00 25.40
C LEU A 600 -3.42 32.59 24.73
N ILE A 601 -3.68 33.88 24.93
CA ILE A 601 -4.82 34.61 24.35
C ILE A 601 -4.61 34.75 22.85
N GLY A 602 -5.63 34.43 22.06
CA GLY A 602 -5.59 34.43 20.59
C GLY A 602 -4.87 33.23 19.98
N HIS A 603 -4.03 32.51 20.73
CA HIS A 603 -3.34 31.30 20.28
C HIS A 603 -4.11 30.01 20.63
N TYR A 604 -4.71 29.96 21.82
CA TYR A 604 -5.53 28.84 22.25
C TYR A 604 -6.97 29.29 22.41
N GLU A 605 -7.83 28.83 21.50
CA GLU A 605 -9.24 29.23 21.46
C GLU A 605 -9.98 28.90 22.76
N VAL A 606 -9.71 27.73 23.36
CA VAL A 606 -10.33 27.33 24.64
C VAL A 606 -9.96 28.30 25.77
N PHE A 607 -8.69 28.71 25.86
CA PHE A 607 -8.23 29.66 26.87
C PHE A 607 -8.84 31.05 26.64
N THR A 608 -8.81 31.50 25.38
CA THR A 608 -9.38 32.79 24.95
C THR A 608 -10.87 32.87 25.24
N ARG A 609 -11.62 31.81 24.91
CA ARG A 609 -13.06 31.71 25.18
C ARG A 609 -13.35 31.76 26.67
N SER A 610 -12.60 31.00 27.47
CA SER A 610 -12.75 30.96 28.93
C SER A 610 -12.55 32.34 29.56
N LEU A 611 -11.51 33.09 29.12
CA LEU A 611 -11.29 34.46 29.60
C LEU A 611 -12.34 35.45 29.10
N THR A 612 -12.85 35.27 27.88
CA THR A 612 -13.92 36.12 27.32
C THR A 612 -15.22 35.94 28.10
N GLU A 613 -15.57 34.68 28.41
CA GLU A 613 -16.71 34.36 29.28
C GLU A 613 -16.53 34.95 30.68
N LEU A 614 -15.34 34.82 31.27
CA LEU A 614 -15.02 35.39 32.58
C LEU A 614 -15.12 36.94 32.59
N SER A 615 -14.64 37.60 31.53
CA SER A 615 -14.77 39.06 31.36
C SER A 615 -16.23 39.50 31.37
N ALA A 616 -17.10 38.77 30.67
CA ALA A 616 -18.53 39.06 30.63
C ALA A 616 -19.16 38.96 32.04
N TYR A 617 -18.87 37.90 32.79
CA TYR A 617 -19.39 37.73 34.15
C TYR A 617 -18.89 38.81 35.12
N LEU A 618 -17.62 39.21 35.05
CA LEU A 618 -17.07 40.25 35.92
C LEU A 618 -17.72 41.61 35.66
N LYS A 619 -18.03 41.93 34.39
CA LYS A 619 -18.78 43.12 34.01
C LYS A 619 -20.20 43.10 34.56
N GLU A 620 -20.88 41.96 34.50
CA GLU A 620 -22.21 41.78 35.10
C GLU A 620 -22.20 41.99 36.63
N LEU A 621 -21.10 41.63 37.30
CA LEU A 621 -20.89 41.87 38.73
C LEU A 621 -20.53 43.32 39.08
N GLY A 622 -20.42 44.20 38.08
CA GLY A 622 -20.16 45.63 38.28
C GLY A 622 -18.67 46.02 38.38
N CYS A 623 -17.75 45.14 37.96
CA CYS A 623 -16.32 45.51 37.88
C CYS A 623 -16.11 46.55 36.78
N SER A 624 -15.36 47.62 37.09
CA SER A 624 -15.06 48.72 36.16
C SER A 624 -13.90 48.44 35.19
N TRP A 625 -13.26 47.28 35.32
CA TRP A 625 -12.07 46.86 34.58
C TRP A 625 -12.37 45.60 33.77
N ASP A 626 -11.51 45.31 32.77
CA ASP A 626 -11.65 44.15 31.88
C ASP A 626 -10.38 43.31 31.92
N ILE A 627 -10.52 42.02 32.24
CA ILE A 627 -9.40 41.07 32.30
C ILE A 627 -8.70 40.87 30.95
N LEU A 628 -9.35 41.21 29.83
CA LEU A 628 -8.74 41.19 28.50
C LEU A 628 -8.12 42.53 28.09
N GLY A 629 -8.42 43.62 28.81
CA GLY A 629 -7.97 44.98 28.51
C GLY A 629 -6.77 45.45 29.32
N GLU A 630 -6.48 44.79 30.45
CA GLU A 630 -5.30 44.99 31.30
C GLU A 630 -4.20 43.96 30.98
#